data_AF-A0A7C0YTG5-F1
#
_entry.id   AF-A0A7C0YTG5-F1
#
_cell.length_a   1.000
_cell.length_b   1.000
_cell.length_c   1.000
_cell.angle_alpha   90.00
_cell.angle_beta   90.00
_cell.angle_gamma   90.00
#
_symmetry.space_group_name_H-M   'P 1'
#
loop_
_entity.id
_entity.type
_entity.pdbx_description
1 polymer ?
#
loop_
_entity_poly.entity_id
_entity_poly.type
_entity_poly.pdbx_seq_one_letter_code
_entity_poly.pdbx_strand_id
1 'polypeptide(L)'
;MKTYGKRKMLYRVSVEGDKLIVDVYHGNRGCIRFIRGKLNDIPGILQYYQEHRREIEEFKNSGCASECQFISQAHSYLGIIVLFDYVSYFEQGKVEFRFHSSSPSKDLFMSALNLSGQMRHSKVHHSERCPMCKETIKKLLERIYGRVETNYKFDIGTYPEDFRNTPYYGVLKKIYRALQSYRGFKGFVRAKTLPRCDFFIPNPGFILEFDESQHFTIPRKISLEQYPENFKLGFDRERWIKLCEKINARDNDPPFRDEQRAWYDTLRDFLPALLGLKPTVRLFARDFVWCSLDPDNPSDVKKFESFLKSEHDSWKIEIKADPDPFLARIIIAGEWSGDPKDAKRLLEDVCKKWPKGEKVKFLITCGGFIQFNWPKSISRRDIGDNLYPNNKVVDILVREAEKCVRFVLSEGLDEKLRKFTDYVTLGIDSYKEKISTTQNYISKPHVELVFLVDLRNNNFYWTGKSYPTSNQQKGLVRISNLKTHFFKLDDVGKVMILGCHDLTIFNPRSKNAKGWRKKVNEEFQKLAQEEEPIVVLQHPHTTDCINVWTAAWNTLRKIVPSVKIYASAGRWP
;
A
#
# COMPACT_ATOMS: atom_id res chain seq x y z
N MET A 1 22.12 13.58 -31.72
CA MET A 1 22.19 12.11 -31.87
C MET A 1 21.69 11.47 -30.58
N LYS A 2 20.68 10.59 -30.66
CA LYS A 2 20.12 9.90 -29.49
C LYS A 2 20.37 8.40 -29.59
N THR A 3 20.63 7.76 -28.47
CA THR A 3 20.92 6.32 -28.41
C THR A 3 19.94 5.64 -27.46
N TYR A 4 19.38 4.51 -27.89
CA TYR A 4 18.35 3.78 -27.16
C TYR A 4 18.64 2.28 -27.19
N GLY A 5 18.35 1.53 -26.12
CA GLY A 5 18.58 0.08 -26.15
C GLY A 5 18.49 -0.65 -24.81
N LYS A 6 18.44 -1.98 -24.85
CA LYS A 6 18.42 -2.88 -23.66
C LYS A 6 19.15 -4.18 -23.99
N ARG A 7 20.13 -4.58 -23.15
CA ARG A 7 20.94 -5.83 -23.06
C ARG A 7 21.38 -6.64 -24.31
N LYS A 8 20.77 -6.48 -25.50
CA LYS A 8 21.06 -7.18 -26.76
C LYS A 8 20.83 -6.36 -28.04
N MET A 9 20.18 -5.19 -27.95
CA MET A 9 19.84 -4.35 -29.12
C MET A 9 20.05 -2.86 -28.83
N LEU A 10 20.57 -2.13 -29.82
CA LEU A 10 20.81 -0.69 -29.74
C LEU A 10 20.24 0.00 -31.01
N TYR A 11 19.60 1.15 -30.81
CA TYR A 11 19.20 2.07 -31.86
C TYR A 11 19.97 3.36 -31.68
N ARG A 12 20.50 3.91 -32.77
CA ARG A 12 21.08 5.24 -32.79
C ARG A 12 20.34 6.06 -33.83
N VAL A 13 19.97 7.27 -33.44
CA VAL A 13 19.21 8.19 -34.26
C VAL A 13 20.01 9.46 -34.50
N SER A 14 20.20 9.80 -35.77
CA SER A 14 20.80 11.04 -36.24
C SER A 14 19.90 11.69 -37.28
N VAL A 15 20.01 13.01 -37.42
CA VAL A 15 19.40 13.74 -38.53
C VAL A 15 20.54 14.07 -39.49
N GLU A 16 20.44 13.60 -40.73
CA GLU A 16 21.42 13.84 -41.80
C GLU A 16 20.68 14.54 -42.96
N GLY A 17 20.92 15.85 -43.12
CA GLY A 17 20.15 16.67 -44.06
C GLY A 17 18.68 16.75 -43.66
N ASP A 18 17.77 16.40 -44.58
CA ASP A 18 16.33 16.34 -44.31
C ASP A 18 15.84 14.95 -43.89
N LYS A 19 16.74 13.98 -43.74
CA LYS A 19 16.41 12.59 -43.36
C LYS A 19 16.74 12.28 -41.91
N LEU A 20 15.89 11.44 -41.30
CA LEU A 20 16.15 10.77 -40.04
C LEU A 20 16.81 9.43 -40.31
N ILE A 21 18.05 9.27 -39.85
CA ILE A 21 18.77 8.00 -39.93
C ILE A 21 18.59 7.25 -38.63
N VAL A 22 18.17 5.99 -38.74
CA VAL A 22 18.00 5.07 -37.62
C VAL A 22 18.92 3.87 -37.82
N ASP A 23 20.06 3.88 -37.15
CA ASP A 23 20.99 2.75 -37.10
C ASP A 23 20.51 1.72 -36.08
N VAL A 24 20.32 0.48 -36.54
CA VAL A 24 19.79 -0.65 -35.79
C VAL A 24 20.89 -1.70 -35.59
N TYR A 25 21.33 -1.91 -34.35
CA TYR A 25 22.40 -2.84 -33.99
C TYR A 25 21.85 -4.05 -33.24
N HIS A 26 22.16 -5.27 -33.71
CA HIS A 26 21.84 -6.51 -32.99
C HIS A 26 22.86 -7.62 -33.27
N GLY A 27 23.27 -8.37 -32.24
CA GLY A 27 24.27 -9.44 -32.36
C GLY A 27 23.79 -10.75 -33.04
N ASN A 28 22.58 -10.78 -33.59
CA ASN A 28 21.97 -11.97 -34.20
C ASN A 28 21.43 -11.63 -35.59
N ARG A 29 22.01 -12.23 -36.64
CA ARG A 29 21.65 -11.96 -38.04
C ARG A 29 20.23 -12.38 -38.41
N GLY A 30 19.70 -13.45 -37.79
CA GLY A 30 18.32 -13.90 -37.99
C GLY A 30 17.31 -12.88 -37.44
N CYS A 31 17.61 -12.30 -36.27
CA CYS A 31 16.80 -11.21 -35.69
C CYS A 31 16.84 -9.96 -36.57
N ILE A 32 18.01 -9.57 -37.09
CA ILE A 32 18.13 -8.43 -38.01
C ILE A 32 17.25 -8.63 -39.25
N ARG A 33 17.24 -9.84 -39.83
CA ARG A 33 16.42 -10.14 -41.01
C ARG A 33 14.93 -10.01 -40.71
N PHE A 34 14.49 -10.53 -39.56
CA PHE A 34 13.11 -10.41 -39.10
C PHE A 34 12.70 -8.95 -38.86
N ILE A 35 13.54 -8.18 -38.15
CA ILE A 35 13.29 -6.78 -37.84
C ILE A 35 13.24 -5.93 -39.12
N ARG A 36 14.17 -6.16 -40.06
CA ARG A 36 14.19 -5.47 -41.35
C ARG A 36 12.86 -5.66 -42.11
N GLY A 37 12.30 -6.86 -42.10
CA GLY A 37 10.99 -7.13 -42.72
C GLY A 37 9.82 -6.37 -42.08
N LYS A 38 9.94 -5.99 -40.80
CA LYS A 38 8.91 -5.20 -40.08
C LYS A 38 9.11 -3.70 -40.19
N LEU A 39 10.35 -3.21 -40.19
CA LEU A 39 10.65 -1.78 -40.23
C LEU A 39 10.48 -1.15 -41.62
N ASN A 40 10.45 -1.97 -42.67
CA ASN A 40 10.19 -1.50 -44.04
C ASN A 40 8.71 -1.17 -44.30
N ASP A 41 7.78 -1.53 -43.41
CA ASP A 41 6.35 -1.19 -43.51
C ASP A 41 6.03 0.11 -42.75
N ILE A 42 6.52 1.24 -43.28
CA ILE A 42 6.31 2.56 -42.67
C ILE A 42 4.80 2.91 -42.52
N PRO A 43 3.93 2.68 -43.53
CA PRO A 43 2.50 2.94 -43.39
C PRO A 43 1.84 2.14 -42.28
N GLY A 44 2.13 0.83 -42.17
CA GLY A 44 1.60 -0.01 -41.11
C GLY A 44 2.08 0.41 -39.72
N ILE A 45 3.32 0.91 -39.62
CA ILE A 45 3.86 1.45 -38.35
C ILE A 45 3.12 2.73 -37.92
N LEU A 46 2.87 3.66 -38.85
CA LEU A 46 2.14 4.89 -38.56
C LEU A 46 0.70 4.62 -38.14
N GLN A 47 0.01 3.72 -38.83
CA GLN A 47 -1.35 3.32 -38.50
C GLN A 47 -1.43 2.71 -37.09
N TYR A 48 -0.53 1.77 -36.79
CA TYR A 48 -0.47 1.14 -35.46
C TYR A 48 -0.18 2.16 -34.34
N TYR A 49 0.71 3.12 -34.59
CA TYR A 49 1.03 4.19 -33.64
C TYR A 49 -0.19 5.08 -33.34
N GLN A 50 -0.97 5.44 -34.36
CA GLN A 50 -2.19 6.24 -34.17
C GLN A 50 -3.24 5.49 -33.35
N GLU A 51 -3.42 4.19 -33.63
CA GLU A 51 -4.41 3.33 -32.95
C GLU A 51 -4.05 3.07 -31.48
N HIS A 52 -2.77 2.98 -31.14
CA HIS A 52 -2.28 2.54 -29.82
C HIS A 52 -1.51 3.62 -29.05
N ARG A 53 -1.66 4.90 -29.43
CA ARG A 53 -0.88 6.03 -28.88
C ARG A 53 -0.87 6.09 -27.34
N ARG A 54 -2.02 5.90 -26.70
CA ARG A 54 -2.15 5.90 -25.21
C ARG A 54 -1.50 4.69 -24.54
N GLU A 55 -1.62 3.50 -25.14
CA GLU A 55 -1.00 2.28 -24.61
C GLU A 55 0.52 2.31 -24.74
N ILE A 56 1.02 2.94 -25.83
CA ILE A 56 2.44 3.18 -26.08
C ILE A 56 3.04 4.15 -25.05
N GLU A 57 2.29 5.18 -24.64
CA GLU A 57 2.68 6.12 -23.57
C GLU A 57 2.85 5.41 -22.21
N GLU A 58 2.01 4.42 -21.90
CA GLU A 58 2.13 3.59 -20.70
C GLU A 58 3.28 2.57 -20.80
N PHE A 59 3.54 2.03 -22.00
CA PHE A 59 4.59 1.02 -22.24
C PHE A 59 6.02 1.58 -22.14
N LYS A 60 6.21 2.89 -22.43
CA LYS A 60 7.49 3.61 -22.28
C LYS A 60 8.09 3.45 -20.88
N ASN A 61 7.25 3.32 -19.86
CA ASN A 61 7.65 3.25 -18.46
C ASN A 61 7.97 1.82 -17.97
N SER A 62 7.56 0.79 -18.72
CA SER A 62 7.62 -0.62 -18.28
C SER A 62 8.63 -1.46 -19.08
N GLY A 63 8.81 -1.18 -20.38
CA GLY A 63 9.76 -1.86 -21.27
C GLY A 63 9.48 -3.37 -21.46
N CYS A 64 10.25 -4.04 -22.34
CA CYS A 64 10.08 -5.48 -22.58
C CYS A 64 10.65 -6.36 -21.47
N ALA A 65 9.90 -7.41 -21.11
CA ALA A 65 10.31 -8.40 -20.13
C ALA A 65 11.07 -9.60 -20.73
N SER A 66 10.94 -9.88 -22.05
CA SER A 66 11.60 -11.01 -22.71
C SER A 66 11.89 -10.80 -24.21
N GLU A 67 12.78 -11.62 -24.76
CA GLU A 67 13.19 -11.64 -26.18
C GLU A 67 12.07 -12.12 -27.12
N CYS A 68 11.19 -13.02 -26.66
CA CYS A 68 10.00 -13.45 -27.41
C CYS A 68 8.92 -12.36 -27.48
N GLN A 69 8.67 -11.65 -26.38
CA GLN A 69 7.73 -10.51 -26.36
C GLN A 69 8.21 -9.41 -27.32
N PHE A 70 9.52 -9.18 -27.34
CA PHE A 70 10.18 -8.25 -28.25
C PHE A 70 10.03 -8.63 -29.73
N ILE A 71 10.29 -9.89 -30.10
CA ILE A 71 10.13 -10.36 -31.51
C ILE A 71 8.68 -10.18 -31.98
N SER A 72 7.69 -10.42 -31.12
CA SER A 72 6.28 -10.21 -31.48
C SER A 72 5.86 -8.73 -31.60
N GLN A 73 6.65 -7.80 -31.04
CA GLN A 73 6.31 -6.38 -30.87
C GLN A 73 7.37 -5.43 -31.45
N ALA A 74 8.22 -5.92 -32.37
CA ALA A 74 9.32 -5.13 -32.93
C ALA A 74 8.84 -3.85 -33.66
N HIS A 75 7.67 -3.90 -34.30
CA HIS A 75 6.96 -2.75 -34.87
C HIS A 75 6.56 -1.72 -33.80
N SER A 76 6.13 -2.18 -32.62
CA SER A 76 5.81 -1.33 -31.47
C SER A 76 7.06 -0.66 -30.89
N TYR A 77 8.23 -1.31 -30.97
CA TYR A 77 9.49 -0.79 -30.43
C TYR A 77 10.06 0.42 -31.19
N LEU A 78 9.89 0.44 -32.51
CA LEU A 78 10.22 1.63 -33.28
C LEU A 78 9.29 2.80 -32.91
N GLY A 79 8.01 2.46 -32.73
CA GLY A 79 6.93 3.32 -32.22
C GLY A 79 7.26 3.98 -30.88
N ILE A 80 7.77 3.20 -29.93
CA ILE A 80 7.96 3.61 -28.53
C ILE A 80 9.19 4.53 -28.35
N ILE A 81 10.21 4.39 -29.20
CA ILE A 81 11.52 4.97 -28.92
C ILE A 81 11.90 6.12 -29.87
N VAL A 82 11.54 6.00 -31.16
CA VAL A 82 12.00 6.94 -32.19
C VAL A 82 10.83 7.74 -32.77
N LEU A 83 9.67 7.11 -32.95
CA LEU A 83 8.50 7.78 -33.52
C LEU A 83 7.98 8.91 -32.64
N PHE A 84 7.91 8.79 -31.31
CA PHE A 84 7.36 9.87 -30.48
C PHE A 84 8.14 11.20 -30.59
N ASP A 85 9.47 11.12 -30.66
CA ASP A 85 10.34 12.29 -30.74
C ASP A 85 10.53 12.80 -32.19
N TYR A 86 10.22 11.98 -33.19
CA TYR A 86 10.54 12.24 -34.61
C TYR A 86 9.39 11.88 -35.57
N VAL A 87 8.14 11.86 -35.09
CA VAL A 87 6.95 11.41 -35.85
C VAL A 87 6.81 12.15 -37.17
N SER A 88 7.15 13.44 -37.20
CA SER A 88 7.10 14.28 -38.39
C SER A 88 7.96 13.75 -39.54
N TYR A 89 9.09 13.11 -39.24
CA TYR A 89 9.95 12.50 -40.28
C TYR A 89 9.34 11.22 -40.84
N PHE A 90 8.61 10.46 -40.02
CA PHE A 90 7.89 9.26 -40.45
C PHE A 90 6.71 9.63 -41.36
N GLU A 91 5.92 10.64 -40.98
CA GLU A 91 4.79 11.13 -41.78
C GLU A 91 5.23 11.69 -43.14
N GLN A 92 6.42 12.29 -43.21
CA GLN A 92 7.01 12.80 -44.45
C GLN A 92 7.74 11.74 -45.28
N GLY A 93 7.82 10.48 -44.80
CA GLY A 93 8.56 9.41 -45.48
C GLY A 93 10.08 9.63 -45.52
N LYS A 94 10.63 10.45 -44.61
CA LYS A 94 12.04 10.86 -44.59
C LYS A 94 12.89 10.05 -43.61
N VAL A 95 12.58 8.76 -43.42
CA VAL A 95 13.28 7.88 -42.47
C VAL A 95 14.06 6.81 -43.22
N GLU A 96 15.31 6.60 -42.83
CA GLU A 96 16.19 5.57 -43.39
C GLU A 96 16.71 4.65 -42.28
N PHE A 97 16.51 3.33 -42.44
CA PHE A 97 17.01 2.33 -41.50
C PHE A 97 18.32 1.71 -41.99
N ARG A 98 19.36 1.78 -41.17
CA ARG A 98 20.66 1.14 -41.41
C ARG A 98 20.83 0.00 -40.43
N PHE A 99 21.18 -1.20 -40.90
CA PHE A 99 21.23 -2.40 -40.05
C PHE A 99 22.64 -2.93 -39.89
N HIS A 100 23.06 -3.12 -38.63
CA HIS A 100 24.42 -3.48 -38.27
C HIS A 100 24.45 -4.76 -37.45
N SER A 101 25.25 -5.74 -37.89
CA SER A 101 25.34 -7.07 -37.25
C SER A 101 26.40 -7.17 -36.15
N SER A 102 27.16 -6.10 -35.90
CA SER A 102 28.14 -5.98 -34.83
C SER A 102 27.60 -5.10 -33.70
N SER A 103 27.74 -5.55 -32.44
CA SER A 103 27.40 -4.73 -31.28
C SER A 103 28.39 -3.56 -31.18
N PRO A 104 27.94 -2.32 -30.92
CA PRO A 104 28.84 -1.22 -30.63
C PRO A 104 29.63 -1.48 -29.34
N SER A 105 30.75 -0.76 -29.16
CA SER A 105 31.69 -0.95 -28.05
C SER A 105 30.98 -0.96 -26.68
N LYS A 106 31.50 -1.77 -25.74
CA LYS A 106 30.96 -1.94 -24.38
C LYS A 106 30.63 -0.61 -23.71
N ASP A 107 31.45 0.42 -23.90
CA ASP A 107 31.27 1.75 -23.28
C ASP A 107 30.05 2.50 -23.82
N LEU A 108 29.78 2.35 -25.11
CA LEU A 108 28.60 2.94 -25.76
C LEU A 108 27.31 2.21 -25.35
N PHE A 109 27.43 0.92 -25.05
CA PHE A 109 26.34 0.10 -24.51
C PHE A 109 26.04 0.43 -23.03
N MET A 110 27.09 0.65 -22.23
CA MET A 110 26.97 1.00 -20.80
C MET A 110 26.45 2.42 -20.60
N SER A 111 26.82 3.38 -21.44
CA SER A 111 26.28 4.75 -21.40
C SER A 111 24.79 4.82 -21.75
N ALA A 112 24.32 4.08 -22.76
CA ALA A 112 22.90 3.97 -23.09
C ALA A 112 22.07 3.28 -21.98
N LEU A 113 22.63 2.27 -21.33
CA LEU A 113 22.02 1.62 -20.16
C LEU A 113 21.93 2.57 -18.95
N ASN A 114 22.93 3.43 -18.73
CA ASN A 114 22.94 4.41 -17.65
C ASN A 114 21.89 5.51 -17.82
N LEU A 115 21.58 5.93 -19.05
CA LEU A 115 20.49 6.88 -19.33
C LEU A 115 19.10 6.28 -19.06
N SER A 116 18.95 4.97 -19.21
CA SER A 116 17.72 4.23 -18.84
C SER A 116 17.71 3.69 -17.40
N GLY A 117 18.78 3.96 -16.64
CA GLY A 117 19.22 3.15 -15.51
C GLY A 117 19.35 3.87 -14.18
N GLN A 118 18.75 5.05 -13.98
CA GLN A 118 18.52 5.61 -12.65
C GLN A 118 17.44 4.81 -11.89
N MET A 119 17.68 3.53 -11.64
CA MET A 119 17.09 2.73 -10.55
C MET A 119 17.68 1.32 -10.60
N ARG A 120 18.92 1.19 -10.15
CA ARG A 120 19.38 -0.05 -9.51
C ARG A 120 20.01 0.33 -8.19
N HIS A 121 19.17 0.38 -7.16
CA HIS A 121 19.67 0.30 -5.79
C HIS A 121 20.45 -1.00 -5.67
N SER A 122 21.77 -0.88 -5.66
CA SER A 122 22.64 -1.86 -5.03
C SER A 122 22.14 -2.08 -3.60
N LYS A 123 22.35 -3.28 -3.06
CA LYS A 123 22.04 -3.62 -1.67
C LYS A 123 22.79 -2.68 -0.72
N VAL A 124 22.21 -1.52 -0.44
CA VAL A 124 22.64 -0.63 0.64
C VAL A 124 21.99 -1.16 1.90
N HIS A 125 22.81 -1.48 2.90
CA HIS A 125 22.33 -1.83 4.23
C HIS A 125 21.50 -0.64 4.76
N HIS A 126 20.18 -0.80 4.85
CA HIS A 126 19.28 0.22 5.37
C HIS A 126 19.23 0.15 6.91
N SER A 127 19.39 1.30 7.56
CA SER A 127 19.24 1.49 9.01
C SER A 127 18.47 2.79 9.27
N GLU A 128 18.10 3.07 10.51
CA GLU A 128 17.40 4.31 10.88
C GLU A 128 18.18 5.58 10.51
N ARG A 129 19.51 5.48 10.43
CA ARG A 129 20.42 6.56 10.05
C ARG A 129 20.68 6.62 8.55
N CYS A 130 19.85 5.98 7.74
CA CYS A 130 20.02 5.94 6.30
C CYS A 130 19.91 7.37 5.71
N PRO A 131 20.98 7.94 5.15
CA PRO A 131 20.95 9.30 4.63
C PRO A 131 19.98 9.44 3.45
N MET A 132 19.82 8.36 2.68
CA MET A 132 18.87 8.30 1.57
C MET A 132 17.42 8.47 2.03
N CYS A 133 17.07 8.09 3.27
CA CYS A 133 15.71 8.27 3.76
C CYS A 133 15.36 9.74 3.95
N LYS A 134 16.25 10.51 4.60
CA LYS A 134 16.04 11.96 4.76
C LYS A 134 16.04 12.67 3.41
N GLU A 135 16.89 12.26 2.47
CA GLU A 135 16.90 12.82 1.12
C GLU A 135 15.62 12.50 0.35
N THR A 136 15.11 11.26 0.41
CA THR A 136 13.85 10.89 -0.23
C THR A 136 12.66 11.64 0.40
N ILE A 137 12.62 11.75 1.74
CA ILE A 137 11.59 12.54 2.44
C ILE A 137 11.61 13.99 1.99
N LYS A 138 12.80 14.61 1.90
CA LYS A 138 12.95 15.98 1.41
C LYS A 138 12.30 16.15 0.03
N LYS A 139 12.67 15.29 -0.93
CA LYS A 139 12.14 15.36 -2.30
C LYS A 139 10.63 15.14 -2.34
N LEU A 140 10.11 14.21 -1.55
CA LEU A 140 8.66 13.97 -1.46
C LEU A 140 7.93 15.20 -0.88
N LEU A 141 8.48 15.84 0.16
CA LEU A 141 7.94 17.08 0.70
C LEU A 141 7.99 18.22 -0.33
N GLU A 142 9.07 18.33 -1.10
CA GLU A 142 9.20 19.33 -2.17
C GLU A 142 8.16 19.10 -3.28
N ARG A 143 7.85 17.84 -3.59
CA ARG A 143 6.80 17.47 -4.56
C ARG A 143 5.40 17.85 -4.08
N ILE A 144 5.13 17.76 -2.78
CA ILE A 144 3.80 18.03 -2.20
C ILE A 144 3.61 19.53 -1.94
N TYR A 145 4.61 20.18 -1.34
CA TYR A 145 4.47 21.54 -0.78
C TYR A 145 5.37 22.59 -1.45
N GLY A 146 6.22 22.18 -2.40
CA GLY A 146 7.16 23.07 -3.07
C GLY A 146 8.41 23.32 -2.23
N ARG A 147 8.51 24.45 -1.54
CA ARG A 147 9.74 24.82 -0.82
C ARG A 147 9.87 24.02 0.49
N VAL A 148 11.05 23.44 0.71
CA VAL A 148 11.41 22.74 1.96
C VAL A 148 12.79 23.21 2.42
N GLU A 149 12.90 23.56 3.69
CA GLU A 149 14.15 23.98 4.31
C GLU A 149 14.66 22.89 5.25
N THR A 150 15.85 22.37 4.99
CA THR A 150 16.47 21.35 5.84
C THR A 150 17.31 21.99 6.93
N ASN A 151 17.40 21.35 8.09
CA ASN A 151 18.22 21.84 9.19
C ASN A 151 17.88 23.29 9.57
N TYR A 152 16.60 23.65 9.48
CA TYR A 152 16.13 25.02 9.69
C TYR A 152 16.26 25.42 11.16
N LYS A 153 16.68 26.67 11.40
CA LYS A 153 16.89 27.21 12.75
C LYS A 153 15.87 28.30 13.01
N PHE A 154 15.03 28.08 14.01
CA PHE A 154 14.18 29.14 14.58
C PHE A 154 14.96 29.95 15.60
N ASP A 155 14.78 31.26 15.58
CA ASP A 155 15.36 32.15 16.58
C ASP A 155 14.47 32.21 17.82
N ILE A 156 14.51 31.13 18.61
CA ILE A 156 13.76 31.01 19.86
C ILE A 156 14.65 30.52 20.99
N GLY A 157 14.42 31.07 22.18
CA GLY A 157 15.07 30.65 23.42
C GLY A 157 14.74 29.20 23.80
N THR A 158 15.49 28.67 24.77
CA THR A 158 15.37 27.27 25.23
C THR A 158 15.14 27.15 26.72
N TYR A 159 15.26 28.25 27.47
CA TYR A 159 14.99 28.27 28.89
C TYR A 159 13.49 28.49 29.10
N PRO A 160 12.87 27.85 30.10
CA PRO A 160 11.46 28.11 30.41
C PRO A 160 11.14 29.60 30.54
N GLU A 161 12.07 30.38 31.08
CA GLU A 161 11.97 31.82 31.28
C GLU A 161 11.81 32.62 29.98
N ASP A 162 12.29 32.10 28.85
CA ASP A 162 12.13 32.73 27.54
C ASP A 162 10.65 32.75 27.10
N PHE A 163 9.80 31.94 27.75
CA PHE A 163 8.39 31.77 27.42
C PHE A 163 7.44 32.45 28.41
N ARG A 164 7.92 33.27 29.36
CA ARG A 164 7.11 33.89 30.45
C ARG A 164 5.84 34.59 29.97
N ASN A 165 5.92 35.24 28.81
CA ASN A 165 4.82 36.02 28.23
C ASN A 165 3.92 35.19 27.30
N THR A 166 4.08 33.86 27.28
CA THR A 166 3.31 32.94 26.43
C THR A 166 2.26 32.19 27.26
N PRO A 167 1.13 31.79 26.66
CA PRO A 167 0.10 31.03 27.36
C PRO A 167 0.58 29.65 27.84
N TYR A 168 1.69 29.14 27.30
CA TYR A 168 2.24 27.83 27.62
C TYR A 168 3.33 27.84 28.69
N TYR A 169 3.71 29.01 29.24
CA TYR A 169 4.77 29.11 30.26
C TYR A 169 4.59 28.13 31.42
N GLY A 170 3.39 28.08 32.00
CA GLY A 170 3.10 27.22 33.14
C GLY A 170 3.31 25.74 32.84
N VAL A 171 2.86 25.29 31.67
CA VAL A 171 3.00 23.90 31.22
C VAL A 171 4.45 23.57 30.91
N LEU A 172 5.15 24.42 30.16
CA LEU A 172 6.56 24.24 29.84
C LEU A 172 7.43 24.19 31.11
N LYS A 173 7.15 25.06 32.10
CA LYS A 173 7.82 25.04 33.40
C LYS A 173 7.53 23.75 34.19
N LYS A 174 6.31 23.23 34.11
CA LYS A 174 5.93 21.94 34.73
C LYS A 174 6.70 20.78 34.10
N ILE A 175 6.72 20.70 32.77
CA ILE A 175 7.48 19.68 32.02
C ILE A 175 8.96 19.75 32.37
N TYR A 176 9.54 20.96 32.35
CA TYR A 176 10.94 21.18 32.70
C TYR A 176 11.29 20.64 34.09
N ARG A 177 10.46 20.95 35.10
CA ARG A 177 10.64 20.45 36.47
C ARG A 177 10.46 18.93 36.58
N ALA A 178 9.54 18.35 35.82
CA ALA A 178 9.35 16.90 35.77
C ALA A 178 10.61 16.20 35.23
N LEU A 179 11.19 16.73 34.14
CA LEU A 179 12.46 16.24 33.59
C LEU A 179 13.62 16.39 34.58
N GLN A 180 13.73 17.53 35.28
CA GLN A 180 14.75 17.73 36.32
C GLN A 180 14.60 16.74 37.48
N SER A 181 13.36 16.36 37.82
CA SER A 181 13.07 15.50 38.98
C SER A 181 13.28 14.01 38.69
N TYR A 182 13.22 13.61 37.42
CA TYR A 182 13.35 12.20 37.02
C TYR A 182 14.69 11.56 37.46
N ARG A 183 15.82 12.20 37.12
CA ARG A 183 17.16 11.75 37.54
C ARG A 183 17.96 12.79 38.35
N GLY A 184 17.31 13.90 38.72
CA GLY A 184 17.92 14.94 39.55
C GLY A 184 18.79 15.96 38.79
N PHE A 185 18.91 15.86 37.47
CA PHE A 185 19.74 16.77 36.68
C PHE A 185 19.11 18.17 36.60
N LYS A 186 19.71 19.14 37.30
CA LYS A 186 19.20 20.52 37.30
C LYS A 186 19.57 21.33 36.05
N GLY A 187 20.68 20.99 35.38
CA GLY A 187 21.22 21.74 34.24
C GLY A 187 21.42 20.89 32.99
N PHE A 188 20.32 20.52 32.31
CA PHE A 188 20.37 19.76 31.05
C PHE A 188 20.20 20.62 29.79
N VAL A 189 19.78 21.89 29.92
CA VAL A 189 19.69 22.85 28.80
C VAL A 189 21.05 23.48 28.58
N ARG A 190 21.57 23.40 27.34
CA ARG A 190 22.92 23.86 27.00
C ARG A 190 22.96 24.82 25.81
N ALA A 191 22.01 24.70 24.87
CA ALA A 191 21.92 25.60 23.74
C ALA A 191 21.12 26.84 24.13
N LYS A 192 21.59 28.05 23.81
CA LYS A 192 20.83 29.30 24.04
C LYS A 192 19.62 29.43 23.12
N THR A 193 19.73 28.87 21.92
CA THR A 193 18.69 28.86 20.89
C THR A 193 18.31 27.43 20.56
N LEU A 194 17.04 27.19 20.24
CA LEU A 194 16.54 25.85 19.92
C LEU A 194 17.37 25.20 18.80
N PRO A 195 17.83 23.94 18.97
CA PRO A 195 18.52 23.22 17.91
C PRO A 195 17.64 23.07 16.67
N ARG A 196 18.32 22.97 15.52
CA ARG A 196 17.69 22.88 14.19
C ARG A 196 16.65 21.76 14.13
N CYS A 197 15.57 21.99 13.39
CA CYS A 197 14.61 20.94 13.04
C CYS A 197 15.07 20.22 11.76
N ASP A 198 14.59 18.99 11.54
CA ASP A 198 14.97 18.24 10.34
C ASP A 198 14.47 18.93 9.06
N PHE A 199 13.18 19.26 9.02
CA PHE A 199 12.54 19.94 7.90
C PHE A 199 11.59 21.04 8.38
N PHE A 200 11.61 22.17 7.68
CA PHE A 200 10.60 23.22 7.78
C PHE A 200 9.96 23.44 6.41
N ILE A 201 8.62 23.45 6.39
CA ILE A 201 7.82 23.65 5.19
C ILE A 201 7.16 25.02 5.33
N PRO A 202 7.66 26.09 4.66
CA PRO A 202 7.16 27.44 4.86
C PRO A 202 5.71 27.65 4.44
N ASN A 203 5.23 26.89 3.46
CA ASN A 203 3.84 26.88 3.03
C ASN A 203 3.35 25.43 2.94
N PRO A 204 2.45 24.97 3.83
CA PRO A 204 1.53 25.74 4.67
C PRO A 204 2.04 26.18 6.05
N GLY A 205 3.34 26.05 6.34
CA GLY A 205 3.94 26.50 7.59
C GLY A 205 3.90 25.44 8.69
N PHE A 206 4.73 24.40 8.59
CA PHE A 206 4.87 23.38 9.64
C PHE A 206 6.28 22.80 9.72
N ILE A 207 6.58 22.14 10.84
CA ILE A 207 7.83 21.43 11.11
C ILE A 207 7.60 19.93 10.92
N LEU A 208 8.56 19.24 10.30
CA LEU A 208 8.61 17.78 10.29
C LEU A 208 9.89 17.29 10.95
N GLU A 209 9.76 16.45 11.98
CA GLU A 209 10.86 15.74 12.63
C GLU A 209 10.91 14.28 12.17
N PHE A 210 12.11 13.79 11.89
CA PHE A 210 12.37 12.40 11.55
C PHE A 210 13.03 11.68 12.73
N ASP A 211 12.19 11.07 13.56
CA ASP A 211 12.58 10.49 14.84
C ASP A 211 13.29 9.15 14.65
N GLU A 212 14.55 9.06 15.06
CA GLU A 212 15.27 7.80 15.26
C GLU A 212 14.97 7.20 16.64
N SER A 213 15.28 5.91 16.86
CA SER A 213 15.00 5.20 18.13
C SER A 213 15.52 5.93 19.38
N GLN A 214 16.60 6.71 19.24
CA GLN A 214 17.19 7.50 20.33
C GLN A 214 16.28 8.61 20.88
N HIS A 215 15.20 8.98 20.18
CA HIS A 215 14.21 9.95 20.66
C HIS A 215 13.16 9.31 21.60
N PHE A 216 13.05 7.99 21.61
CA PHE A 216 12.02 7.26 22.36
C PHE A 216 12.54 6.82 23.73
N THR A 217 12.72 7.79 24.61
CA THR A 217 13.29 7.64 25.97
C THR A 217 12.22 7.81 27.05
N ILE A 218 12.49 7.37 28.29
CA ILE A 218 11.58 7.63 29.43
C ILE A 218 11.37 9.13 29.70
N PRO A 219 12.40 9.99 29.67
CA PRO A 219 12.20 11.45 29.72
C PRO A 219 11.23 11.97 28.65
N ARG A 220 11.28 11.43 27.42
CA ARG A 220 10.34 11.82 26.37
C ARG A 220 8.89 11.45 26.72
N LYS A 221 8.66 10.23 27.23
CA LYS A 221 7.36 9.83 27.78
C LYS A 221 6.87 10.82 28.85
N ILE A 222 7.71 11.09 29.86
CA ILE A 222 7.39 12.03 30.96
C ILE A 222 6.98 13.40 30.40
N SER A 223 7.67 13.89 29.37
CA SER A 223 7.29 15.17 28.75
C SER A 223 5.91 15.11 28.09
N LEU A 224 5.63 14.06 27.30
CA LEU A 224 4.38 13.92 26.54
C LEU A 224 3.16 13.75 27.44
N GLU A 225 3.28 13.03 28.55
CA GLU A 225 2.20 12.82 29.54
C GLU A 225 1.77 14.13 30.23
N GLN A 226 2.59 15.17 30.16
CA GLN A 226 2.31 16.47 30.76
C GLN A 226 1.71 17.47 29.75
N TYR A 227 1.55 17.08 28.48
CA TYR A 227 0.94 17.95 27.49
C TYR A 227 -0.55 18.14 27.80
N PRO A 228 -1.13 19.33 27.56
CA PRO A 228 -2.56 19.55 27.73
C PRO A 228 -3.36 18.56 26.86
N GLU A 229 -4.48 18.05 27.36
CA GLU A 229 -5.31 17.06 26.64
C GLU A 229 -5.76 17.57 25.28
N ASN A 230 -6.11 18.85 25.18
CA ASN A 230 -6.58 19.48 23.94
C ASN A 230 -5.45 20.13 23.11
N PHE A 231 -4.18 19.82 23.40
CA PHE A 231 -3.06 20.37 22.64
C PHE A 231 -2.98 19.73 21.25
N LYS A 232 -3.07 20.54 20.20
CA LYS A 232 -3.04 20.05 18.81
C LYS A 232 -1.65 19.59 18.42
N LEU A 233 -1.52 18.32 18.06
CA LEU A 233 -0.28 17.71 17.58
C LEU A 233 -0.47 17.20 16.15
N GLY A 234 0.61 17.20 15.38
CA GLY A 234 0.65 16.57 14.05
C GLY A 234 1.07 15.10 14.13
N PHE A 235 1.02 14.47 15.30
CA PHE A 235 1.35 13.07 15.52
C PHE A 235 0.54 12.49 16.68
N ASP A 236 0.43 11.16 16.74
CA ASP A 236 -0.31 10.45 17.78
C ASP A 236 0.49 10.42 19.09
N ARG A 237 0.07 11.23 20.07
CA ARG A 237 0.71 11.32 21.40
C ARG A 237 0.80 9.97 22.10
N GLU A 238 -0.30 9.21 22.14
CA GLU A 238 -0.37 7.93 22.84
C GLU A 238 0.51 6.88 22.17
N ARG A 239 0.57 6.89 20.84
CA ARG A 239 1.50 6.07 20.08
C ARG A 239 2.95 6.42 20.42
N TRP A 240 3.33 7.69 20.47
CA TRP A 240 4.70 8.10 20.83
C TRP A 240 5.05 7.72 22.27
N ILE A 241 4.11 7.84 23.22
CA ILE A 241 4.28 7.36 24.60
C ILE A 241 4.56 5.86 24.62
N LYS A 242 3.73 5.06 23.94
CA LYS A 242 3.92 3.59 23.84
C LYS A 242 5.25 3.23 23.18
N LEU A 243 5.70 3.99 22.19
CA LEU A 243 7.02 3.79 21.58
C LEU A 243 8.16 4.07 22.57
N CYS A 244 8.04 5.12 23.40
CA CYS A 244 9.01 5.40 24.47
C CYS A 244 9.10 4.25 25.49
N GLU A 245 7.97 3.65 25.87
CA GLU A 245 7.94 2.49 26.78
C GLU A 245 8.58 1.26 26.15
N LYS A 246 8.24 0.98 24.89
CA LYS A 246 8.68 -0.22 24.17
C LYS A 246 10.17 -0.17 23.82
N ILE A 247 10.62 0.97 23.30
CA ILE A 247 12.00 1.14 22.85
C ILE A 247 12.91 1.42 24.04
N ASN A 248 12.45 2.24 24.99
CA ASN A 248 13.18 2.59 26.22
C ASN A 248 14.65 2.91 25.93
N ALA A 249 14.88 3.75 24.91
CA ALA A 249 16.22 4.15 24.53
C ALA A 249 16.88 4.90 25.69
N ARG A 250 18.21 4.73 25.80
CA ARG A 250 19.02 5.36 26.84
C ARG A 250 20.31 5.85 26.24
N ASP A 251 20.60 7.13 26.44
CA ASP A 251 21.86 7.74 26.09
C ASP A 251 22.33 8.58 27.29
N ASN A 252 23.37 8.09 27.95
CA ASN A 252 23.87 8.63 29.22
C ASN A 252 25.18 9.40 29.06
N ASP A 253 25.56 9.79 27.85
CA ASP A 253 26.76 10.59 27.62
C ASP A 253 26.44 11.86 26.83
N PRO A 254 26.36 13.06 27.43
CA PRO A 254 26.49 13.30 28.86
C PRO A 254 25.30 12.69 29.64
N PRO A 255 25.42 12.51 30.97
CA PRO A 255 24.40 11.81 31.78
C PRO A 255 22.97 12.33 31.64
N PHE A 256 22.82 13.61 31.27
CA PHE A 256 21.54 14.31 31.11
C PHE A 256 21.01 14.35 29.66
N ARG A 257 21.61 13.60 28.73
CA ARG A 257 21.31 13.71 27.29
C ARG A 257 19.86 13.37 26.96
N ASP A 258 19.28 12.37 27.62
CA ASP A 258 17.87 12.01 27.39
C ASP A 258 16.90 13.10 27.86
N GLU A 259 17.13 13.77 28.99
CA GLU A 259 16.35 14.93 29.44
C GLU A 259 16.49 16.10 28.47
N GLN A 260 17.71 16.35 28.01
CA GLN A 260 18.00 17.40 27.04
C GLN A 260 17.24 17.16 25.73
N ARG A 261 17.29 15.93 25.19
CA ARG A 261 16.59 15.56 23.95
C ARG A 261 15.07 15.69 24.12
N ALA A 262 14.53 15.15 25.21
CA ALA A 262 13.10 15.27 25.52
C ALA A 262 12.63 16.73 25.65
N TRP A 263 13.45 17.59 26.26
CA TRP A 263 13.14 19.02 26.39
C TRP A 263 13.15 19.74 25.04
N TYR A 264 14.15 19.54 24.20
CA TYR A 264 14.18 20.19 22.88
C TYR A 264 13.07 19.67 21.98
N ASP A 265 12.75 18.38 22.03
CA ASP A 265 11.57 17.84 21.33
C ASP A 265 10.26 18.42 21.85
N THR A 266 10.17 18.69 23.16
CA THR A 266 9.03 19.41 23.74
C THR A 266 8.91 20.80 23.15
N LEU A 267 10.00 21.58 23.15
CA LEU A 267 9.98 22.92 22.59
C LEU A 267 9.58 22.93 21.11
N ARG A 268 10.05 21.94 20.31
CA ARG A 268 9.65 21.82 18.89
C ARG A 268 8.17 21.51 18.69
N ASP A 269 7.53 20.81 19.63
CA ASP A 269 6.09 20.53 19.52
C ASP A 269 5.24 21.74 19.92
N PHE A 270 5.72 22.56 20.86
CA PHE A 270 5.04 23.78 21.31
C PHE A 270 5.29 24.97 20.38
N LEU A 271 6.43 24.98 19.68
CA LEU A 271 6.86 26.06 18.81
C LEU A 271 5.80 26.48 17.78
N PRO A 272 5.08 25.56 17.09
CA PRO A 272 4.04 25.96 16.17
C PRO A 272 2.93 26.81 16.78
N ALA A 273 2.46 26.43 17.98
CA ALA A 273 1.41 27.17 18.67
C ALA A 273 1.87 28.58 19.09
N LEU A 274 3.17 28.76 19.33
CA LEU A 274 3.77 30.05 19.68
C LEU A 274 3.93 30.98 18.46
N LEU A 275 4.18 30.41 17.28
CA LEU A 275 4.46 31.16 16.05
C LEU A 275 3.26 31.21 15.07
N GLY A 276 2.13 30.61 15.42
CA GLY A 276 0.96 30.51 14.53
C GLY A 276 1.16 29.55 13.36
N LEU A 277 2.06 28.58 13.49
CA LEU A 277 2.30 27.53 12.50
C LEU A 277 1.36 26.34 12.73
N LYS A 278 1.22 25.48 11.72
CA LYS A 278 0.54 24.19 11.86
C LYS A 278 1.34 23.23 12.76
N PRO A 279 0.68 22.31 13.48
CA PRO A 279 1.32 21.40 14.42
C PRO A 279 2.50 20.62 13.82
N THR A 280 3.51 20.36 14.66
CA THR A 280 4.69 19.58 14.27
C THR A 280 4.28 18.16 13.90
N VAL A 281 4.69 17.72 12.71
CA VAL A 281 4.54 16.35 12.22
C VAL A 281 5.77 15.55 12.62
N ARG A 282 5.59 14.31 13.06
CA ARG A 282 6.70 13.41 13.40
C ARG A 282 6.58 12.11 12.64
N LEU A 283 7.67 11.68 12.01
CA LEU A 283 7.78 10.37 11.35
C LEU A 283 8.77 9.51 12.11
N PHE A 284 8.38 8.28 12.46
CA PHE A 284 9.32 7.34 13.07
C PHE A 284 10.14 6.63 11.99
N ALA A 285 11.46 6.67 12.11
CA ALA A 285 12.38 6.11 11.11
C ALA A 285 12.13 4.62 10.79
N ARG A 286 11.67 3.83 11.76
CA ARG A 286 11.38 2.39 11.57
C ARG A 286 9.98 2.10 11.01
N ASP A 287 9.12 3.10 10.83
CA ASP A 287 7.77 2.89 10.30
C ASP A 287 7.80 2.42 8.85
N PHE A 288 8.79 2.86 8.08
CA PHE A 288 8.86 2.59 6.66
C PHE A 288 10.31 2.65 6.17
N VAL A 289 10.60 1.93 5.08
CA VAL A 289 11.87 2.09 4.36
C VAL A 289 11.73 3.31 3.44
N TRP A 290 11.85 4.52 3.99
CA TRP A 290 11.52 5.77 3.29
C TRP A 290 12.29 5.95 1.97
N CYS A 291 13.54 5.49 1.90
CA CYS A 291 14.34 5.51 0.67
C CYS A 291 13.88 4.52 -0.41
N SER A 292 12.85 3.71 -0.16
CA SER A 292 12.23 2.86 -1.18
C SER A 292 11.16 3.58 -1.98
N LEU A 293 10.74 4.78 -1.57
CA LEU A 293 9.77 5.59 -2.30
C LEU A 293 10.47 6.36 -3.42
N ASP A 294 9.78 6.47 -4.56
CA ASP A 294 10.21 7.29 -5.69
C ASP A 294 9.48 8.65 -5.69
N PRO A 295 10.17 9.78 -5.45
CA PRO A 295 9.57 11.12 -5.49
C PRO A 295 8.99 11.51 -6.85
N ASP A 296 9.42 10.86 -7.93
CA ASP A 296 8.92 11.11 -9.27
C ASP A 296 7.71 10.22 -9.60
N ASN A 297 7.35 9.29 -8.69
CA ASN A 297 6.18 8.45 -8.83
C ASN A 297 4.96 9.02 -8.09
N PRO A 298 3.86 9.39 -8.80
CA PRO A 298 2.67 9.95 -8.17
C PRO A 298 2.02 9.04 -7.11
N SER A 299 2.12 7.71 -7.24
CA SER A 299 1.58 6.78 -6.25
C SER A 299 2.38 6.80 -4.96
N ASP A 300 3.70 6.93 -5.04
CA ASP A 300 4.57 6.98 -3.86
C ASP A 300 4.47 8.34 -3.17
N VAL A 301 4.30 9.43 -3.94
CA VAL A 301 3.97 10.76 -3.41
C VAL A 301 2.66 10.72 -2.62
N LYS A 302 1.58 10.17 -3.19
CA LYS A 302 0.29 10.01 -2.48
C LYS A 302 0.42 9.14 -1.22
N LYS A 303 1.19 8.06 -1.30
CA LYS A 303 1.46 7.19 -0.15
C LYS A 303 2.20 7.95 0.94
N PHE A 304 3.22 8.73 0.59
CA PHE A 304 3.91 9.59 1.53
C PHE A 304 2.98 10.62 2.16
N GLU A 305 2.12 11.25 1.35
CA GLU A 305 1.13 12.21 1.82
C GLU A 305 0.19 11.61 2.88
N SER A 306 -0.20 10.33 2.76
CA SER A 306 -1.00 9.66 3.80
C SER A 306 -0.27 9.48 5.15
N PHE A 307 1.06 9.44 5.16
CA PHE A 307 1.83 9.44 6.42
C PHE A 307 1.91 10.82 7.06
N LEU A 308 1.81 11.89 6.26
CA LEU A 308 1.83 13.28 6.74
C LEU A 308 0.48 13.76 7.26
N LYS A 309 -0.61 13.17 6.76
CA LYS A 309 -1.98 13.45 7.20
C LYS A 309 -2.29 12.77 8.54
N SER A 310 -1.35 12.84 9.48
CA SER A 310 -1.54 12.53 10.90
C SER A 310 -2.20 13.70 11.66
N GLU A 311 -2.89 14.61 10.95
CA GLU A 311 -4.14 15.11 11.50
C GLU A 311 -5.07 13.90 11.64
N HIS A 312 -5.98 13.93 12.61
CA HIS A 312 -7.04 12.96 12.67
C HIS A 312 -7.90 13.07 11.40
N ASP A 313 -7.49 12.41 10.31
CA ASP A 313 -8.34 12.14 9.17
C ASP A 313 -9.37 11.13 9.67
N SER A 314 -10.34 11.66 10.41
CA SER A 314 -11.62 11.03 10.61
C SER A 314 -12.11 10.71 9.22
N TRP A 315 -12.09 9.43 8.84
CA TRP A 315 -12.83 8.97 7.68
C TRP A 315 -14.26 9.47 7.83
N LYS A 316 -14.78 10.12 6.79
CA LYS A 316 -16.17 10.52 6.76
C LYS A 316 -17.02 9.27 6.54
N ILE A 317 -17.59 8.77 7.62
CA ILE A 317 -18.59 7.69 7.57
C ILE A 317 -19.94 8.31 7.19
N GLU A 318 -20.44 7.96 6.01
CA GLU A 318 -21.81 8.18 5.55
C GLU A 318 -22.62 6.91 5.78
N ILE A 319 -23.83 7.05 6.32
CA ILE A 319 -24.73 5.92 6.58
C ILE A 319 -25.89 5.98 5.62
N LYS A 320 -26.13 4.87 4.94
CA LYS A 320 -27.33 4.61 4.13
C LYS A 320 -28.03 3.41 4.75
N ALA A 321 -29.24 3.63 5.22
CA ALA A 321 -30.05 2.61 5.88
C ALA A 321 -31.26 2.29 4.98
N ASP A 322 -31.42 1.00 4.68
CA ASP A 322 -32.65 0.48 4.10
C ASP A 322 -33.66 0.21 5.23
N PRO A 323 -34.98 0.18 4.96
CA PRO A 323 -35.97 -0.23 5.96
C PRO A 323 -35.74 -1.69 6.39
N ASP A 324 -35.76 -1.95 7.70
CA ASP A 324 -35.59 -3.29 8.32
C ASP A 324 -34.36 -4.06 7.79
N PRO A 325 -33.14 -3.52 8.00
CA PRO A 325 -31.95 -4.07 7.37
C PRO A 325 -31.51 -5.40 7.99
N PHE A 326 -31.46 -6.47 7.19
CA PHE A 326 -30.89 -7.75 7.63
C PHE A 326 -29.35 -7.74 7.72
N LEU A 327 -28.68 -6.90 6.93
CA LEU A 327 -27.21 -6.83 6.88
C LEU A 327 -26.73 -5.39 6.72
N ALA A 328 -25.51 -5.12 7.19
CA ALA A 328 -24.77 -3.90 6.98
C ALA A 328 -23.46 -4.17 6.25
N ARG A 329 -23.01 -3.21 5.45
CA ARG A 329 -21.79 -3.32 4.64
C ARG A 329 -20.89 -2.12 4.88
N ILE A 330 -19.61 -2.36 5.14
CA ILE A 330 -18.60 -1.31 5.16
C ILE A 330 -18.02 -1.20 3.75
N ILE A 331 -18.31 -0.08 3.10
CA ILE A 331 -17.75 0.28 1.79
C ILE A 331 -16.69 1.36 2.02
N ILE A 332 -15.45 1.06 1.66
CA ILE A 332 -14.34 2.02 1.78
C ILE A 332 -14.19 2.74 0.45
N ALA A 333 -14.39 4.05 0.46
CA ALA A 333 -14.11 4.91 -0.68
C ALA A 333 -12.65 5.39 -0.61
N GLY A 334 -11.86 5.06 -1.64
CA GLY A 334 -10.45 5.42 -1.73
C GLY A 334 -9.47 4.36 -1.19
N GLU A 335 -8.23 4.80 -0.94
CA GLU A 335 -7.15 3.92 -0.51
C GLU A 335 -7.35 3.37 0.91
N TRP A 336 -6.92 2.13 1.11
CA TRP A 336 -7.01 1.45 2.40
C TRP A 336 -5.74 0.63 2.64
N SER A 337 -5.08 0.89 3.77
CA SER A 337 -3.81 0.25 4.13
C SER A 337 -4.00 -1.21 4.57
N GLY A 338 -5.14 -1.52 5.19
CA GLY A 338 -5.35 -2.77 5.89
C GLY A 338 -4.61 -2.85 7.24
N ASP A 339 -4.06 -1.75 7.77
CA ASP A 339 -3.40 -1.78 9.06
C ASP A 339 -4.38 -2.22 10.18
N PRO A 340 -4.02 -3.20 11.04
CA PRO A 340 -4.91 -3.67 12.09
C PRO A 340 -5.37 -2.57 13.08
N LYS A 341 -4.56 -1.55 13.35
CA LYS A 341 -4.96 -0.46 14.26
C LYS A 341 -5.96 0.46 13.59
N ASP A 342 -5.76 0.77 12.32
CA ASP A 342 -6.72 1.55 11.54
C ASP A 342 -8.05 0.80 11.37
N ALA A 343 -8.00 -0.50 11.09
CA ALA A 343 -9.20 -1.35 11.02
C ALA A 343 -9.98 -1.35 12.34
N LYS A 344 -9.29 -1.45 13.47
CA LYS A 344 -9.90 -1.33 14.80
C LYS A 344 -10.55 0.02 15.02
N ARG A 345 -9.82 1.12 14.78
CA ARG A 345 -10.35 2.49 14.92
C ARG A 345 -11.57 2.71 14.03
N LEU A 346 -11.57 2.18 12.81
CA LEU A 346 -12.70 2.33 11.88
C LEU A 346 -13.94 1.61 12.43
N LEU A 347 -13.79 0.39 12.92
CA LEU A 347 -14.90 -0.34 13.54
C LEU A 347 -15.41 0.34 14.81
N GLU A 348 -14.53 0.94 15.63
CA GLU A 348 -14.92 1.77 16.78
C GLU A 348 -15.75 2.99 16.34
N ASP A 349 -15.35 3.68 15.27
CA ASP A 349 -16.08 4.83 14.75
C ASP A 349 -17.41 4.44 14.10
N VAL A 350 -17.46 3.26 13.45
CA VAL A 350 -18.70 2.66 12.96
C VAL A 350 -19.66 2.39 14.13
N CYS A 351 -19.18 1.84 15.26
CA CYS A 351 -20.00 1.66 16.46
C CYS A 351 -20.55 2.98 17.00
N LYS A 352 -19.74 4.05 17.01
CA LYS A 352 -20.17 5.38 17.49
C LYS A 352 -21.25 6.01 16.61
N LYS A 353 -21.18 5.79 15.30
CA LYS A 353 -22.11 6.37 14.32
C LYS A 353 -23.30 5.48 14.01
N TRP A 354 -23.32 4.24 14.51
CA TRP A 354 -24.37 3.28 14.21
C TRP A 354 -25.77 3.86 14.49
N PRO A 355 -26.76 3.66 13.59
CA PRO A 355 -28.11 4.15 13.80
C PRO A 355 -28.72 3.62 15.10
N LYS A 356 -29.31 4.51 15.91
CA LYS A 356 -29.89 4.12 17.20
C LYS A 356 -31.08 3.18 16.99
N GLY A 357 -31.11 2.09 17.76
CA GLY A 357 -32.20 1.11 17.72
C GLY A 357 -32.09 0.08 16.60
N GLU A 358 -31.15 0.23 15.67
CA GLU A 358 -30.95 -0.70 14.56
C GLU A 358 -29.98 -1.82 14.93
N LYS A 359 -30.37 -3.06 14.65
CA LYS A 359 -29.52 -4.24 14.79
C LYS A 359 -29.65 -5.11 13.55
N VAL A 360 -28.52 -5.42 12.93
CA VAL A 360 -28.46 -6.29 11.74
C VAL A 360 -27.99 -7.69 12.11
N LYS A 361 -28.15 -8.64 11.19
CA LYS A 361 -27.63 -10.00 11.37
C LYS A 361 -26.13 -10.09 11.08
N PHE A 362 -25.69 -9.47 9.99
CA PHE A 362 -24.31 -9.49 9.52
C PHE A 362 -23.77 -8.09 9.28
N LEU A 363 -22.56 -7.83 9.75
CA LEU A 363 -21.72 -6.71 9.32
C LEU A 363 -20.57 -7.26 8.46
N ILE A 364 -20.46 -6.79 7.22
CA ILE A 364 -19.47 -7.31 6.27
C ILE A 364 -18.46 -6.26 5.82
N THR A 365 -17.22 -6.68 5.60
CA THR A 365 -16.09 -5.83 5.16
C THR A 365 -15.52 -6.29 3.82
N CYS A 366 -14.60 -5.52 3.23
CA CYS A 366 -13.94 -5.89 1.98
C CYS A 366 -12.83 -6.92 2.14
N GLY A 367 -12.40 -7.53 1.03
CA GLY A 367 -11.16 -8.32 1.00
C GLY A 367 -9.96 -7.43 1.37
N GLY A 368 -9.01 -7.98 2.14
CA GLY A 368 -7.86 -7.21 2.63
C GLY A 368 -8.22 -6.04 3.56
N PHE A 369 -9.38 -6.08 4.21
CA PHE A 369 -9.76 -5.11 5.26
C PHE A 369 -8.73 -5.07 6.40
N ILE A 370 -8.15 -6.22 6.73
CA ILE A 370 -7.00 -6.35 7.62
C ILE A 370 -5.83 -6.95 6.83
N GLN A 371 -4.61 -6.53 7.12
CA GLN A 371 -3.37 -7.10 6.61
C GLN A 371 -2.48 -7.57 7.75
N PHE A 372 -1.84 -8.71 7.57
CA PHE A 372 -0.84 -9.24 8.50
C PHE A 372 0.45 -9.61 7.80
N ASN A 373 1.58 -9.54 8.49
CA ASN A 373 2.87 -9.85 7.87
C ASN A 373 2.98 -11.33 7.50
N TRP A 374 3.55 -11.62 6.34
CA TRP A 374 3.90 -12.99 5.97
C TRP A 374 4.86 -13.60 7.01
N PRO A 375 4.57 -14.78 7.60
CA PRO A 375 5.41 -15.36 8.63
C PRO A 375 6.79 -15.74 8.08
N LYS A 376 7.87 -15.25 8.72
CA LYS A 376 9.26 -15.55 8.31
C LYS A 376 9.59 -17.04 8.34
N SER A 377 8.85 -17.83 9.12
CA SER A 377 8.99 -19.28 9.24
C SER A 377 8.46 -20.05 8.03
N ILE A 378 7.71 -19.42 7.13
CA ILE A 378 7.10 -20.09 5.97
C ILE A 378 7.83 -19.69 4.69
N SER A 379 8.49 -20.66 4.07
CA SER A 379 9.10 -20.56 2.75
C SER A 379 8.21 -21.13 1.64
N ARG A 380 8.57 -20.90 0.38
CA ARG A 380 7.92 -21.53 -0.78
C ARG A 380 7.98 -23.06 -0.76
N ARG A 381 9.04 -23.63 -0.17
CA ARG A 381 9.20 -25.09 -0.09
C ARG A 381 8.20 -25.69 0.88
N ASP A 382 7.90 -24.98 1.97
CA ASP A 382 6.95 -25.43 2.99
C ASP A 382 5.52 -25.47 2.48
N ILE A 383 5.15 -24.48 1.64
CA ILE A 383 3.84 -24.41 0.98
C ILE A 383 3.62 -25.63 0.06
N GLY A 384 4.64 -26.00 -0.71
CA GLY A 384 4.55 -27.03 -1.74
C GLY A 384 3.81 -26.52 -2.98
N ASP A 385 2.80 -27.27 -3.44
CA ASP A 385 1.95 -26.87 -4.56
C ASP A 385 0.93 -25.82 -4.11
N ASN A 386 0.97 -24.62 -4.68
CA ASN A 386 0.01 -23.57 -4.36
C ASN A 386 -1.43 -23.96 -4.71
N LEU A 387 -1.63 -24.86 -5.68
CA LEU A 387 -2.95 -25.38 -5.98
C LEU A 387 -3.43 -26.26 -4.82
N TYR A 388 -2.60 -27.18 -4.33
CA TYR A 388 -2.92 -28.04 -3.20
C TYR A 388 -1.88 -27.88 -2.07
N PRO A 389 -1.95 -26.76 -1.32
CA PRO A 389 -0.89 -26.42 -0.39
C PRO A 389 -0.88 -27.34 0.82
N ASN A 390 0.26 -27.40 1.50
CA ASN A 390 0.39 -28.13 2.74
C ASN A 390 -0.57 -27.57 3.82
N ASN A 391 -1.49 -28.41 4.31
CA ASN A 391 -2.48 -28.03 5.32
C ASN A 391 -1.84 -27.45 6.59
N LYS A 392 -0.65 -27.94 7.00
CA LYS A 392 0.06 -27.37 8.16
C LYS A 392 0.44 -25.92 7.95
N VAL A 393 0.79 -25.53 6.72
CA VAL A 393 1.10 -24.14 6.37
C VAL A 393 -0.16 -23.30 6.36
N VAL A 394 -1.26 -23.82 5.83
CA VAL A 394 -2.56 -23.16 5.88
C VAL A 394 -2.95 -22.89 7.34
N ASP A 395 -2.83 -23.88 8.23
CA ASP A 395 -3.15 -23.73 9.66
C ASP A 395 -2.29 -22.65 10.34
N ILE A 396 -1.00 -22.58 10.03
CA ILE A 396 -0.11 -21.53 10.56
C ILE A 396 -0.57 -20.15 10.08
N LEU A 397 -0.86 -20.00 8.78
CA LEU A 397 -1.30 -18.74 8.20
C LEU A 397 -2.64 -18.27 8.79
N VAL A 398 -3.58 -19.20 8.98
CA VAL A 398 -4.87 -18.95 9.63
C VAL A 398 -4.67 -18.49 11.07
N ARG A 399 -3.79 -19.14 11.85
CA ARG A 399 -3.50 -18.72 13.23
C ARG A 399 -2.89 -17.32 13.30
N GLU A 400 -2.00 -16.96 12.37
CA GLU A 400 -1.43 -15.61 12.32
C GLU A 400 -2.48 -14.56 11.93
N ALA A 401 -3.36 -14.88 10.98
CA ALA A 401 -4.50 -14.04 10.65
C ALA A 401 -5.46 -13.88 11.85
N GLU A 402 -5.78 -14.97 12.56
CA GLU A 402 -6.65 -14.97 13.71
C GLU A 402 -6.13 -14.07 14.84
N LYS A 403 -4.80 -14.05 15.08
CA LYS A 403 -4.20 -13.11 16.04
C LYS A 403 -4.52 -11.65 15.70
N CYS A 404 -4.46 -11.28 14.42
CA CYS A 404 -4.81 -9.94 13.97
C CYS A 404 -6.31 -9.66 14.13
N VAL A 405 -7.18 -10.62 13.81
CA VAL A 405 -8.64 -10.47 14.03
C VAL A 405 -8.96 -10.28 15.51
N ARG A 406 -8.36 -11.10 16.40
CA ARG A 406 -8.50 -10.97 17.85
C ARG A 406 -7.98 -9.64 18.37
N PHE A 407 -6.86 -9.15 17.83
CA PHE A 407 -6.35 -7.82 18.14
C PHE A 407 -7.34 -6.73 17.74
N VAL A 408 -7.89 -6.78 16.53
CA VAL A 408 -8.88 -5.80 16.05
C VAL A 408 -10.10 -5.78 16.95
N LEU A 409 -10.64 -6.95 17.32
CA LEU A 409 -11.84 -7.07 18.14
C LEU A 409 -11.58 -6.95 19.66
N SER A 410 -10.34 -6.72 20.08
CA SER A 410 -9.95 -6.60 21.49
C SER A 410 -10.44 -5.31 22.16
N GLU A 411 -10.20 -5.19 23.47
CA GLU A 411 -10.52 -4.00 24.28
C GLU A 411 -12.03 -3.66 24.25
N GLY A 412 -12.87 -4.70 24.28
CA GLY A 412 -14.33 -4.61 24.35
C GLY A 412 -14.99 -4.16 23.05
N LEU A 413 -14.28 -4.18 21.91
CA LEU A 413 -14.88 -3.84 20.62
C LEU A 413 -15.88 -4.90 20.15
N ASP A 414 -15.59 -6.18 20.38
CA ASP A 414 -16.52 -7.28 20.19
C ASP A 414 -17.85 -7.07 20.93
N GLU A 415 -17.80 -6.68 22.20
CA GLU A 415 -18.97 -6.38 23.02
C GLU A 415 -19.76 -5.16 22.49
N LYS A 416 -19.06 -4.14 22.00
CA LYS A 416 -19.68 -2.97 21.38
C LYS A 416 -20.40 -3.36 20.08
N LEU A 417 -19.73 -4.12 19.22
CA LEU A 417 -20.29 -4.59 17.95
C LEU A 417 -21.49 -5.51 18.16
N ARG A 418 -21.47 -6.36 19.20
CA ARG A 418 -22.56 -7.28 19.55
C ARG A 418 -23.90 -6.57 19.78
N LYS A 419 -23.88 -5.29 20.17
CA LYS A 419 -25.09 -4.47 20.33
C LYS A 419 -25.79 -4.19 18.99
N PHE A 420 -25.04 -4.26 17.90
CA PHE A 420 -25.45 -3.82 16.56
C PHE A 420 -25.47 -4.92 15.52
N THR A 421 -24.71 -6.00 15.73
CA THR A 421 -24.68 -7.16 14.84
C THR A 421 -24.43 -8.46 15.60
N ASP A 422 -25.01 -9.56 15.13
CA ASP A 422 -24.72 -10.89 15.69
C ASP A 422 -23.42 -11.48 15.11
N TYR A 423 -23.18 -11.22 13.82
CA TYR A 423 -22.02 -11.74 13.08
C TYR A 423 -21.24 -10.61 12.42
N VAL A 424 -19.91 -10.75 12.38
CA VAL A 424 -19.04 -9.90 11.57
C VAL A 424 -18.18 -10.75 10.65
N THR A 425 -18.04 -10.33 9.39
CA THR A 425 -17.10 -10.95 8.44
C THR A 425 -15.96 -10.01 8.09
N LEU A 426 -14.74 -10.48 8.32
CA LEU A 426 -13.51 -9.69 8.22
C LEU A 426 -12.60 -10.28 7.13
N GLY A 427 -12.45 -9.56 6.02
CA GLY A 427 -11.49 -9.92 4.99
C GLY A 427 -10.07 -9.66 5.47
N ILE A 428 -9.19 -10.66 5.43
CA ILE A 428 -7.83 -10.55 5.93
C ILE A 428 -6.82 -11.16 4.94
N ASP A 429 -5.85 -10.35 4.55
CA ASP A 429 -4.81 -10.72 3.59
C ASP A 429 -3.45 -10.78 4.28
N SER A 430 -2.57 -11.67 3.82
CA SER A 430 -1.15 -11.51 4.15
C SER A 430 -0.55 -10.37 3.31
N TYR A 431 0.28 -9.54 3.93
CA TYR A 431 0.99 -8.43 3.30
C TYR A 431 1.78 -8.91 2.07
N LYS A 432 1.64 -8.14 0.99
CA LYS A 432 2.39 -8.32 -0.25
C LYS A 432 3.39 -7.17 -0.33
N GLU A 433 4.70 -7.47 -0.34
CA GLU A 433 5.70 -6.45 -0.71
C GLU A 433 5.37 -5.94 -2.13
N LYS A 434 4.72 -4.78 -2.24
CA LYS A 434 4.58 -4.03 -3.48
C LYS A 434 5.99 -3.55 -3.87
N ILE A 435 6.62 -4.24 -4.81
CA ILE A 435 7.80 -3.71 -5.50
C ILE A 435 7.28 -3.12 -6.82
N SER A 436 7.32 -1.79 -6.89
CA SER A 436 7.07 -0.93 -8.05
C SER A 436 5.63 -0.82 -8.59
N THR A 437 5.50 0.18 -9.45
CA THR A 437 4.37 1.08 -9.66
C THR A 437 3.43 0.63 -10.77
N THR A 438 3.35 -0.68 -10.97
CA THR A 438 2.25 -1.33 -11.67
C THR A 438 1.76 -2.47 -10.79
N GLN A 439 0.45 -2.51 -10.59
CA GLN A 439 -0.20 -3.31 -9.56
C GLN A 439 0.19 -4.80 -9.62
N ASN A 440 0.64 -5.28 -8.46
CA ASN A 440 0.75 -6.66 -8.01
C ASN A 440 1.77 -7.59 -8.72
N TYR A 441 2.91 -7.85 -8.06
CA TYR A 441 3.60 -9.13 -8.22
C TYR A 441 2.84 -10.22 -7.47
N ILE A 442 1.79 -10.73 -8.12
CA ILE A 442 0.94 -11.78 -7.58
C ILE A 442 1.61 -13.18 -7.51
N SER A 443 2.90 -13.25 -7.82
CA SER A 443 3.71 -14.47 -7.73
C SER A 443 4.41 -14.64 -6.39
N LYS A 444 4.45 -13.62 -5.51
CA LYS A 444 4.94 -13.80 -4.14
C LYS A 444 3.93 -14.62 -3.33
N PRO A 445 4.40 -15.50 -2.42
CA PRO A 445 3.53 -16.19 -1.48
C PRO A 445 2.61 -15.21 -0.77
N HIS A 446 1.31 -15.49 -0.81
CA HIS A 446 0.29 -14.74 -0.09
C HIS A 446 -0.91 -15.64 0.17
N VAL A 447 -1.74 -15.26 1.14
CA VAL A 447 -3.04 -15.86 1.41
C VAL A 447 -4.10 -14.76 1.52
N GLU A 448 -5.32 -15.06 1.09
CA GLU A 448 -6.49 -14.17 1.20
C GLU A 448 -7.56 -14.97 1.94
N LEU A 449 -7.89 -14.55 3.16
CA LEU A 449 -8.80 -15.24 4.07
C LEU A 449 -10.00 -14.34 4.38
N VAL A 450 -11.07 -14.96 4.87
CA VAL A 450 -12.22 -14.27 5.44
C VAL A 450 -12.56 -14.96 6.75
N PHE A 451 -12.59 -14.19 7.85
CA PHE A 451 -13.07 -14.68 9.14
C PHE A 451 -14.54 -14.36 9.29
N LEU A 452 -15.33 -15.34 9.76
CA LEU A 452 -16.67 -15.14 10.29
C LEU A 452 -16.57 -15.24 11.80
N VAL A 453 -16.93 -14.16 12.50
CA VAL A 453 -16.93 -14.12 13.95
C VAL A 453 -18.37 -14.04 14.44
N ASP A 454 -18.75 -15.02 15.26
CA ASP A 454 -20.02 -15.03 16.00
C ASP A 454 -19.82 -14.27 17.31
N LEU A 455 -20.33 -13.04 17.39
CA LEU A 455 -20.14 -12.16 18.54
C LEU A 455 -20.99 -12.57 19.75
N ARG A 456 -21.92 -13.53 19.58
CA ARG A 456 -22.82 -13.95 20.66
C ARG A 456 -22.13 -14.91 21.61
N ASN A 457 -21.24 -15.75 21.08
CA ASN A 457 -20.47 -16.78 21.79
C ASN A 457 -18.95 -16.65 21.59
N ASN A 458 -18.49 -15.65 20.84
CA ASN A 458 -17.08 -15.41 20.50
C ASN A 458 -16.42 -16.59 19.76
N ASN A 459 -17.17 -17.28 18.91
CA ASN A 459 -16.64 -18.32 18.03
C ASN A 459 -16.06 -17.72 16.74
N PHE A 460 -14.93 -18.28 16.31
CA PHE A 460 -14.20 -17.84 15.13
C PHE A 460 -14.21 -18.96 14.09
N TYR A 461 -14.70 -18.63 12.92
CA TYR A 461 -14.69 -19.49 11.75
C TYR A 461 -13.92 -18.78 10.63
N TRP A 462 -13.41 -19.54 9.67
CA TRP A 462 -12.65 -18.97 8.58
C TRP A 462 -12.88 -19.72 7.27
N THR A 463 -12.71 -18.99 6.18
CA THR A 463 -12.55 -19.51 4.83
C THR A 463 -11.48 -18.70 4.13
N GLY A 464 -11.23 -18.97 2.87
CA GLY A 464 -10.35 -18.14 2.07
C GLY A 464 -10.41 -18.47 0.61
N LYS A 465 -9.64 -17.72 -0.16
CA LYS A 465 -9.75 -17.72 -1.62
C LYS A 465 -9.40 -19.08 -2.22
N SER A 466 -10.37 -19.64 -2.92
CA SER A 466 -10.27 -20.92 -3.61
C SER A 466 -10.01 -20.76 -5.11
N TYR A 467 -10.39 -19.61 -5.67
CA TYR A 467 -10.37 -19.34 -7.10
C TYR A 467 -9.49 -18.14 -7.48
N PRO A 468 -8.17 -18.33 -7.64
CA PRO A 468 -7.26 -17.27 -8.05
C PRO A 468 -7.44 -16.81 -9.50
N THR A 469 -7.19 -15.52 -9.74
CA THR A 469 -6.89 -15.02 -11.09
C THR A 469 -5.64 -15.71 -11.66
N SER A 470 -5.44 -15.65 -12.99
CA SER A 470 -4.25 -16.25 -13.62
C SER A 470 -2.92 -15.72 -13.07
N ASN A 471 -2.89 -14.45 -12.68
CA ASN A 471 -1.71 -13.85 -12.06
C ASN A 471 -1.51 -14.35 -10.62
N GLN A 472 -2.60 -14.61 -9.86
CA GLN A 472 -2.57 -15.13 -8.48
C GLN A 472 -2.10 -16.57 -8.35
N GLN A 473 -2.32 -17.39 -9.37
CA GLN A 473 -2.14 -18.83 -9.29
C GLN A 473 -0.73 -19.26 -8.80
N LYS A 474 0.31 -18.48 -9.11
CA LYS A 474 1.70 -18.81 -8.72
C LYS A 474 2.09 -18.36 -7.30
N GLY A 475 1.30 -17.53 -6.65
CA GLY A 475 1.63 -16.98 -5.34
C GLY A 475 0.57 -17.22 -4.27
N LEU A 476 -0.69 -17.46 -4.65
CA LEU A 476 -1.77 -17.67 -3.70
C LEU A 476 -1.65 -19.06 -3.07
N VAL A 477 -1.54 -19.10 -1.74
CA VAL A 477 -1.84 -20.31 -0.96
C VAL A 477 -3.35 -20.50 -1.01
N ARG A 478 -3.80 -21.35 -1.93
CA ARG A 478 -5.22 -21.58 -2.21
C ARG A 478 -5.88 -22.36 -1.07
N ILE A 479 -7.07 -21.96 -0.67
CA ILE A 479 -7.91 -22.81 0.17
C ILE A 479 -8.58 -23.86 -0.72
N SER A 480 -7.98 -25.06 -0.73
CA SER A 480 -8.37 -26.14 -1.64
C SER A 480 -9.61 -26.90 -1.18
N ASN A 481 -9.88 -26.94 0.13
CA ASN A 481 -11.10 -27.52 0.70
C ASN A 481 -12.28 -26.55 0.54
N LEU A 482 -13.09 -26.76 -0.49
CA LEU A 482 -14.22 -25.89 -0.83
C LEU A 482 -15.33 -25.88 0.24
N LYS A 483 -15.45 -26.95 1.05
CA LYS A 483 -16.44 -27.04 2.14
C LYS A 483 -16.26 -25.94 3.20
N THR A 484 -15.04 -25.39 3.33
CA THR A 484 -14.76 -24.26 4.23
C THR A 484 -15.57 -23.01 3.91
N HIS A 485 -16.18 -22.90 2.72
CA HIS A 485 -17.00 -21.75 2.35
C HIS A 485 -18.42 -21.81 2.94
N PHE A 486 -18.84 -22.95 3.51
CA PHE A 486 -20.20 -23.17 3.98
C PHE A 486 -20.25 -23.31 5.51
N PHE A 487 -21.04 -22.46 6.15
CA PHE A 487 -21.22 -22.42 7.60
C PHE A 487 -22.68 -22.69 7.93
N LYS A 488 -22.95 -23.56 8.92
CA LYS A 488 -24.30 -23.73 9.47
C LYS A 488 -24.38 -22.91 10.75
N LEU A 489 -25.27 -21.92 10.76
CA LEU A 489 -25.51 -21.03 11.90
C LEU A 489 -26.91 -21.32 12.45
N ASP A 490 -27.04 -21.51 13.76
CA ASP A 490 -28.25 -22.08 14.37
C ASP A 490 -29.52 -21.25 14.15
N ASP A 491 -29.40 -19.93 14.09
CA ASP A 491 -30.48 -18.94 14.00
C ASP A 491 -30.57 -18.25 12.63
N VAL A 492 -29.76 -18.70 11.66
CA VAL A 492 -29.81 -18.23 10.29
C VAL A 492 -30.08 -19.40 9.37
N GLY A 493 -29.26 -20.45 9.43
CA GLY A 493 -29.24 -21.55 8.48
C GLY A 493 -27.88 -21.66 7.80
N LYS A 494 -27.86 -22.16 6.57
CA LYS A 494 -26.63 -22.31 5.79
C LYS A 494 -26.21 -20.98 5.17
N VAL A 495 -24.97 -20.57 5.43
CA VAL A 495 -24.33 -19.36 4.92
C VAL A 495 -23.14 -19.74 4.06
N MET A 496 -23.03 -19.16 2.87
CA MET A 496 -21.87 -19.29 2.01
C MET A 496 -21.05 -17.99 2.03
N ILE A 497 -19.76 -18.06 2.35
CA ILE A 497 -18.85 -16.92 2.33
C ILE A 497 -17.84 -17.10 1.20
N LEU A 498 -17.69 -16.08 0.37
CA LEU A 498 -16.84 -16.06 -0.81
C LEU A 498 -15.73 -15.01 -0.64
N GLY A 499 -14.49 -15.39 -0.93
CA GLY A 499 -13.41 -14.44 -1.14
C GLY A 499 -13.60 -13.67 -2.45
N CYS A 500 -12.68 -12.75 -2.74
CA CYS A 500 -12.85 -11.76 -3.80
C CYS A 500 -13.27 -12.34 -5.16
N HIS A 501 -12.53 -13.32 -5.67
CA HIS A 501 -12.72 -13.82 -7.03
C HIS A 501 -13.48 -15.16 -7.06
N ASP A 502 -13.89 -15.70 -5.92
CA ASP A 502 -14.60 -16.99 -5.84
C ASP A 502 -15.97 -16.93 -6.52
N LEU A 503 -16.66 -15.77 -6.45
CA LEU A 503 -17.94 -15.58 -7.14
C LEU A 503 -17.84 -15.79 -8.66
N THR A 504 -16.66 -15.62 -9.28
CA THR A 504 -16.49 -15.84 -10.72
C THR A 504 -16.70 -17.28 -11.17
N ILE A 505 -16.67 -18.25 -10.24
CA ILE A 505 -17.04 -19.64 -10.50
C ILE A 505 -18.46 -19.73 -11.07
N PHE A 506 -19.35 -18.85 -10.61
CA PHE A 506 -20.74 -18.76 -11.06
C PHE A 506 -20.92 -17.84 -12.26
N ASN A 507 -19.86 -17.20 -12.79
CA ASN A 507 -20.01 -16.39 -13.99
C ASN A 507 -20.33 -17.27 -15.21
N PRO A 508 -21.25 -16.90 -16.12
CA PRO A 508 -21.53 -17.69 -17.34
C PRO A 508 -20.29 -18.04 -18.17
N ARG A 509 -19.28 -17.16 -18.17
CA ARG A 509 -18.00 -17.36 -18.87
C ARG A 509 -17.15 -18.48 -18.25
N SER A 510 -17.45 -18.90 -17.01
CA SER A 510 -16.72 -19.98 -16.31
C SER A 510 -16.88 -21.34 -16.99
N LYS A 511 -17.91 -21.52 -17.84
CA LYS A 511 -18.10 -22.70 -18.70
C LYS A 511 -16.95 -22.94 -19.68
N ASN A 512 -16.22 -21.88 -20.04
CA ASN A 512 -15.06 -21.97 -20.93
C ASN A 512 -13.77 -22.38 -20.20
N ALA A 513 -13.81 -22.57 -18.88
CA ALA A 513 -12.65 -22.98 -18.11
C ALA A 513 -12.17 -24.39 -18.54
N LYS A 514 -10.86 -24.61 -18.43
CA LYS A 514 -10.19 -25.88 -18.76
C LYS A 514 -9.35 -26.37 -17.58
N GLY A 515 -9.00 -27.64 -17.59
CA GLY A 515 -8.12 -28.26 -16.59
C GLY A 515 -8.69 -28.19 -15.17
N TRP A 516 -7.83 -27.87 -14.20
CA TRP A 516 -8.22 -27.84 -12.79
C TRP A 516 -9.34 -26.82 -12.48
N ARG A 517 -9.39 -25.70 -13.21
CA ARG A 517 -10.44 -24.68 -13.02
C ARG A 517 -11.82 -25.20 -13.38
N LYS A 518 -11.92 -26.01 -14.45
CA LYS A 518 -13.19 -26.65 -14.82
C LYS A 518 -13.68 -27.56 -13.69
N LYS A 519 -12.79 -28.40 -13.15
CA LYS A 519 -13.10 -29.30 -12.03
C LYS A 519 -13.56 -28.53 -10.81
N VAL A 520 -12.84 -27.48 -10.40
CA VAL A 520 -13.22 -26.63 -9.27
C VAL A 520 -14.57 -25.94 -9.51
N ASN A 521 -14.84 -25.47 -10.74
CA ASN A 521 -16.14 -24.86 -11.06
C ASN A 521 -17.29 -25.85 -10.88
N GLU A 522 -17.15 -27.05 -11.45
CA GLU A 522 -18.16 -28.11 -11.38
C GLU A 522 -18.38 -28.59 -9.94
N GLU A 523 -17.28 -28.83 -9.21
CA GLU A 523 -17.32 -29.28 -7.81
C GLU A 523 -17.97 -28.23 -6.89
N PHE A 524 -17.57 -26.96 -7.00
CA PHE A 524 -18.10 -25.92 -6.13
C PHE A 524 -19.57 -25.59 -6.48
N GLN A 525 -19.95 -25.60 -7.76
CA GLN A 525 -21.35 -25.41 -8.14
C GLN A 525 -22.23 -26.54 -7.60
N LYS A 526 -21.78 -27.81 -7.71
CA LYS A 526 -22.48 -28.95 -7.13
C LYS A 526 -22.59 -28.84 -5.62
N LEU A 527 -21.48 -28.52 -4.94
CA LEU A 527 -21.46 -28.35 -3.49
C LEU A 527 -22.40 -27.22 -3.03
N ALA A 528 -22.47 -26.12 -3.78
CA ALA A 528 -23.39 -25.03 -3.47
C ALA A 528 -24.87 -25.42 -3.63
N GLN A 529 -25.19 -26.32 -4.56
CA GLN A 529 -26.53 -26.90 -4.68
C GLN A 529 -26.86 -27.86 -3.54
N GLU A 530 -25.89 -28.66 -3.11
CA GLU A 530 -26.07 -29.63 -2.01
C GLU A 530 -26.16 -28.97 -0.63
N GLU A 531 -25.40 -27.91 -0.40
CA GLU A 531 -25.36 -27.19 0.88
C GLU A 531 -26.52 -26.20 1.05
N GLU A 532 -27.27 -25.93 -0.03
CA GLU A 532 -28.46 -25.06 -0.07
C GLU A 532 -28.34 -23.76 0.77
N PRO A 533 -27.28 -22.95 0.61
CA PRO A 533 -27.11 -21.73 1.40
C PRO A 533 -28.26 -20.75 1.19
N ILE A 534 -28.73 -20.14 2.28
CA ILE A 534 -29.78 -19.12 2.24
C ILE A 534 -29.22 -17.69 2.21
N VAL A 535 -27.99 -17.51 2.69
CA VAL A 535 -27.25 -16.23 2.72
C VAL A 535 -25.90 -16.41 2.01
N VAL A 536 -25.53 -15.47 1.14
CA VAL A 536 -24.22 -15.48 0.45
C VAL A 536 -23.49 -14.15 0.61
N LEU A 537 -22.27 -14.17 1.17
CA LEU A 537 -21.49 -12.97 1.46
C LEU A 537 -20.16 -12.97 0.69
N GLN A 538 -19.93 -11.99 -0.18
CA GLN A 538 -18.71 -11.87 -0.98
C GLN A 538 -17.81 -10.73 -0.48
N HIS A 539 -16.50 -10.96 -0.46
CA HIS A 539 -15.48 -10.02 0.01
C HIS A 539 -14.53 -9.59 -1.12
N PRO A 540 -14.99 -8.81 -2.12
CA PRO A 540 -14.10 -8.26 -3.14
C PRO A 540 -13.10 -7.24 -2.58
N HIS A 541 -11.90 -7.16 -3.16
CA HIS A 541 -10.92 -6.12 -2.80
C HIS A 541 -11.29 -4.75 -3.38
N THR A 542 -11.78 -4.71 -4.62
CA THR A 542 -12.29 -3.51 -5.30
C THR A 542 -13.56 -3.85 -6.06
N THR A 543 -14.39 -2.86 -6.31
CA THR A 543 -15.55 -2.98 -7.20
C THR A 543 -15.56 -1.76 -8.11
N ASP A 544 -15.11 -1.95 -9.34
CA ASP A 544 -14.85 -0.85 -10.29
C ASP A 544 -16.14 -0.25 -10.87
N CYS A 545 -17.24 -1.02 -10.86
CA CYS A 545 -18.56 -0.52 -11.20
C CYS A 545 -19.67 -1.32 -10.50
N ILE A 546 -20.87 -0.74 -10.43
CA ILE A 546 -22.05 -1.34 -9.77
C ILE A 546 -22.37 -2.73 -10.34
N ASN A 547 -22.08 -2.95 -11.63
CA ASN A 547 -22.51 -4.14 -12.37
C ASN A 547 -21.44 -5.23 -12.55
N VAL A 548 -20.23 -5.07 -11.98
CA VAL A 548 -19.12 -6.04 -12.18
C VAL A 548 -19.54 -7.47 -11.85
N TRP A 549 -20.32 -7.65 -10.79
CA TRP A 549 -20.68 -8.98 -10.27
C TRP A 549 -22.05 -9.48 -10.71
N THR A 550 -22.85 -8.66 -11.41
CA THR A 550 -24.26 -8.94 -11.73
C THR A 550 -24.46 -10.27 -12.45
N ALA A 551 -23.65 -10.56 -13.47
CA ALA A 551 -23.77 -11.81 -14.23
C ALA A 551 -23.51 -13.06 -13.38
N ALA A 552 -22.55 -12.99 -12.45
CA ALA A 552 -22.22 -14.08 -11.56
C ALA A 552 -23.29 -14.27 -10.49
N TRP A 553 -23.79 -13.18 -9.89
CA TRP A 553 -24.90 -13.22 -8.93
C TRP A 553 -26.18 -13.82 -9.53
N ASN A 554 -26.57 -13.38 -10.73
CA ASN A 554 -27.77 -13.89 -11.41
C ASN A 554 -27.68 -15.39 -11.67
N THR A 555 -26.50 -15.86 -12.07
CA THR A 555 -26.28 -17.28 -12.34
C THR A 555 -26.26 -18.10 -11.06
N LEU A 556 -25.61 -17.59 -10.00
CA LEU A 556 -25.60 -18.24 -8.68
C LEU A 556 -27.03 -18.45 -8.17
N ARG A 557 -27.87 -17.41 -8.20
CA ARG A 557 -29.27 -17.49 -7.75
C ARG A 557 -30.11 -18.45 -8.58
N LYS A 558 -29.80 -18.60 -9.87
CA LYS A 558 -30.48 -19.55 -10.75
C LYS A 558 -30.07 -21.00 -10.42
N ILE A 559 -28.80 -21.22 -10.08
CA ILE A 559 -28.25 -22.55 -9.77
C ILE A 559 -28.64 -22.98 -8.35
N VAL A 560 -28.69 -22.03 -7.41
CA VAL A 560 -28.94 -22.23 -5.99
C VAL A 560 -30.16 -21.39 -5.57
N PRO A 561 -31.39 -21.87 -5.83
CA PRO A 561 -32.62 -21.11 -5.60
C PRO A 561 -32.94 -20.88 -4.12
N SER A 562 -32.29 -21.59 -3.20
CA SER A 562 -32.42 -21.38 -1.75
C SER A 562 -31.85 -20.04 -1.27
N VAL A 563 -30.98 -19.39 -2.07
CA VAL A 563 -30.35 -18.11 -1.73
C VAL A 563 -31.40 -16.99 -1.73
N LYS A 564 -31.70 -16.48 -0.53
CA LYS A 564 -32.64 -15.37 -0.30
C LYS A 564 -31.92 -14.04 -0.16
N ILE A 565 -30.73 -14.05 0.45
CA ILE A 565 -29.98 -12.84 0.79
C ILE A 565 -28.56 -12.97 0.25
N TYR A 566 -28.07 -11.93 -0.43
CA TYR A 566 -26.70 -11.89 -0.90
C TYR A 566 -26.15 -10.47 -0.88
N ALA A 567 -24.85 -10.36 -0.59
CA ALA A 567 -24.19 -9.07 -0.47
C ALA A 567 -22.71 -9.15 -0.83
N SER A 568 -22.18 -8.04 -1.34
CA SER A 568 -20.74 -7.81 -1.50
C SER A 568 -20.34 -6.54 -0.76
N ALA A 569 -19.21 -6.56 -0.07
CA ALA A 569 -18.55 -5.36 0.45
C ALA A 569 -17.18 -5.22 -0.22
N GLY A 570 -17.00 -4.17 -1.01
CA GLY A 570 -15.75 -3.91 -1.73
C GLY A 570 -15.27 -2.50 -1.50
N ARG A 571 -14.01 -2.22 -1.86
CA ARG A 571 -13.53 -0.85 -1.95
C ARG A 571 -14.03 -0.21 -3.24
N TRP A 572 -14.46 1.04 -3.14
CA TRP A 572 -14.83 1.86 -4.28
C TRP A 572 -13.64 2.79 -4.61
N PRO A 573 -12.97 2.61 -5.77
CA PRO A 573 -11.80 3.41 -6.13
C PRO A 573 -12.10 4.90 -6.35
#